data_AF-R5D0K5-F1
#
_entry.id   AF-R5D0K5-F1
#
_cell.length_a   1.000
_cell.length_b   1.000
_cell.length_c   1.000
_cell.angle_alpha   90.00
_cell.angle_beta   90.00
_cell.angle_gamma   90.00
#
_symmetry.space_group_name_H-M   'P 1'
#
loop_
_entity.id
_entity.type
_entity.pdbx_description
1 polymer ?
#
loop_
_entity_poly.entity_id
_entity_poly.type
_entity_poly.pdbx_seq_one_letter_code
_entity_poly.pdbx_strand_id
1 'polypeptide(L)' 'MTQDLFDKYIWLVDTIYRARNITFEEINERWLRSQLSEGVDLPLRTFHNWRKAIEKVFDINIECDRRHGYYY' A
#
# COMPACT_ATOMS: atom_id res chain seq x y z
N MET A 1 2.70 -4.98 20.79
CA MET A 1 1.79 -4.34 19.83
C MET A 1 2.57 -4.14 18.54
N THR A 2 2.57 -5.16 17.69
CA THR A 2 3.37 -5.28 16.46
C THR A 2 2.61 -6.00 15.35
N GLN A 3 1.42 -6.53 15.68
CA GLN A 3 0.54 -7.21 14.72
C GLN A 3 0.01 -6.19 13.70
N ASP A 4 -0.29 -4.97 14.16
CA ASP A 4 -0.88 -3.90 13.36
C ASP A 4 -0.05 -3.49 12.13
N LEU A 5 1.27 -3.68 12.14
CA LEU A 5 2.11 -3.29 10.99
C LEU A 5 2.05 -4.33 9.86
N PHE A 6 2.05 -5.61 10.22
CA PHE A 6 1.96 -6.70 9.26
C PHE A 6 0.57 -6.74 8.61
N ASP A 7 -0.49 -6.51 9.38
CA ASP A 7 -1.86 -6.39 8.84
C ASP A 7 -1.96 -5.27 7.80
N LYS A 8 -1.28 -4.14 8.03
CA LYS A 8 -1.20 -3.03 7.06
C LYS A 8 -0.43 -3.39 5.79
N TYR A 9 0.64 -4.17 5.92
CA TYR A 9 1.40 -4.65 4.77
C TYR A 9 0.60 -5.62 3.93
N ILE A 10 -0.06 -6.59 4.57
CA ILE A 10 -0.94 -7.55 3.92
C ILE A 10 -2.07 -6.81 3.21
N TRP A 11 -2.70 -5.84 3.88
CA TRP A 11 -3.74 -5.01 3.29
C TRP A 11 -3.26 -4.27 2.04
N LEU A 12 -2.04 -3.71 2.09
CA LEU A 12 -1.49 -2.98 0.94
C LEU A 12 -1.23 -3.91 -0.24
N VAL A 13 -0.60 -5.06 0.01
CA VAL A 13 -0.31 -6.06 -1.03
C VAL A 13 -1.60 -6.60 -1.63
N ASP A 14 -2.57 -7.00 -0.80
CA ASP A 14 -3.87 -7.51 -1.25
C ASP A 14 -4.64 -6.45 -2.07
N THR A 15 -4.62 -5.18 -1.63
CA THR A 15 -5.28 -4.08 -2.33
C THR A 15 -4.71 -3.88 -3.73
N ILE A 16 -3.38 -3.85 -3.87
CA ILE A 16 -2.70 -3.70 -5.15
C ILE A 16 -2.93 -4.94 -6.03
N TYR A 17 -2.76 -6.13 -5.46
CA TYR A 17 -2.95 -7.40 -6.17
C TYR A 17 -4.35 -7.57 -6.74
N ARG A 18 -5.40 -7.22 -5.97
CA ARG A 18 -6.80 -7.27 -6.43
C ARG A 18 -7.12 -6.22 -7.47
N ALA A 19 -6.53 -5.03 -7.36
CA ALA A 19 -6.82 -3.94 -8.28
C ALA A 19 -6.12 -4.11 -9.63
N ARG A 20 -5.02 -4.87 -9.69
CA ARG A 20 -4.18 -5.15 -10.88
C ARG A 20 -3.42 -3.93 -11.42
N ASN A 21 -4.08 -2.78 -11.47
CA ASN A 21 -3.48 -1.47 -11.69
C ASN A 21 -4.20 -0.48 -10.77
N ILE A 22 -3.49 0.15 -9.84
CA ILE A 22 -4.09 1.12 -8.93
C ILE A 22 -3.19 2.33 -8.72
N THR A 23 -3.77 3.53 -8.65
CA THR A 23 -3.02 4.73 -8.32
C THR A 23 -2.82 4.88 -6.82
N PHE A 24 -1.84 5.70 -6.41
CA PHE A 24 -1.67 6.02 -4.98
C PHE A 24 -2.92 6.69 -4.39
N GLU A 25 -3.59 7.56 -5.15
CA GLU A 25 -4.84 8.19 -4.72
C GLU A 25 -5.93 7.16 -4.44
N GLU A 26 -6.13 6.18 -5.32
CA GLU A 26 -7.10 5.11 -5.10
C GLU A 26 -6.72 4.20 -3.91
N ILE A 27 -5.43 3.90 -3.74
CA ILE A 27 -4.95 3.18 -2.54
C ILE A 27 -5.33 3.97 -1.30
N ASN A 28 -5.08 5.29 -1.30
CA ASN A 28 -5.34 6.15 -0.17
C ASN A 28 -6.84 6.30 0.14
N GLU A 29 -7.69 6.39 -0.88
CA GLU A 29 -9.15 6.36 -0.71
C GLU A 29 -9.62 5.06 -0.05
N ARG A 30 -9.09 3.91 -0.51
CA ARG A 30 -9.41 2.61 0.10
C ARG A 30 -8.86 2.50 1.51
N TRP A 31 -7.69 3.08 1.77
CA TRP A 31 -7.06 3.14 3.08
C TRP A 31 -7.94 3.91 4.06
N LEU A 32 -8.38 5.12 3.70
CA LEU A 32 -9.28 5.96 4.51
C LEU A 32 -10.61 5.26 4.83
N ARG A 33 -11.11 4.40 3.94
CA ARG A 33 -12.32 3.59 4.17
C ARG A 33 -12.07 2.36 5.04
N SER A 34 -10.81 1.96 5.20
CA SER A 34 -10.42 0.83 6.04
C SER A 34 -10.37 1.23 7.50
N GLN A 35 -10.81 0.33 8.40
CA GLN A 35 -10.69 0.53 9.85
C GLN A 35 -9.22 0.68 10.30
N LEU A 36 -8.26 0.21 9.50
CA LEU A 36 -6.82 0.30 9.80
C LEU A 36 -6.23 1.72 9.69
N SER A 37 -6.93 2.62 8.99
CA SER A 37 -6.47 4.01 8.84
C SER A 37 -6.78 4.89 10.03
N GLU A 38 -7.75 4.50 10.86
CA GLU A 38 -8.29 5.34 11.94
C GLU A 38 -8.76 6.72 11.43
N GLY A 39 -9.12 6.82 10.14
CA GLY A 39 -9.51 8.07 9.48
C GLY A 39 -8.33 8.97 9.08
N VAL A 40 -7.10 8.47 9.14
CA VAL A 40 -5.89 9.20 8.78
C VAL A 40 -5.40 8.81 7.39
N ASP A 41 -5.14 9.83 6.58
CA ASP A 41 -4.57 9.70 5.24
C ASP A 41 -3.23 8.95 5.28
N LEU A 42 -2.99 8.07 4.30
CA LEU A 42 -1.74 7.34 4.19
C LEU A 42 -0.66 8.29 3.64
N PRO A 43 0.35 8.71 4.42
CA PRO A 43 1.36 9.60 3.89
C PRO A 43 2.20 8.87 2.82
N LEU A 44 2.52 9.55 1.73
CA LEU A 44 3.33 8.99 0.63
C LEU A 44 4.67 8.40 1.14
N ARG A 45 5.30 9.07 2.12
CA ARG A 45 6.52 8.60 2.78
C ARG A 45 6.31 7.25 3.48
N THR A 46 5.18 7.09 4.17
CA THR A 46 4.81 5.85 4.87
C THR A 46 4.58 4.73 3.87
N PHE A 47 3.84 5.00 2.80
CA PHE A 47 3.63 4.04 1.71
C PHE A 47 4.95 3.56 1.08
N HIS A 48 5.89 4.46 0.78
CA HIS A 48 7.21 4.07 0.29
C HIS A 48 7.99 3.23 1.29
N ASN A 49 7.89 3.54 2.59
CA ASN A 49 8.52 2.76 3.63
C ASN A 49 7.93 1.35 3.73
N TRP A 50 6.60 1.24 3.61
CA TRP A 50 5.89 -0.03 3.60
C TRP A 50 6.26 -0.87 2.39
N ARG A 51 6.31 -0.28 1.18
CA ARG A 51 6.80 -0.97 -0.02
C ARG A 51 8.18 -1.59 0.19
N LYS A 52 9.14 -0.82 0.71
CA LYS A 52 10.49 -1.32 0.99
C LYS A 52 10.51 -2.42 2.05
N ALA A 53 9.67 -2.29 3.08
CA ALA A 53 9.54 -3.31 4.11
C ALA A 53 8.94 -4.60 3.52
N ILE A 54 7.91 -4.48 2.70
CA ILE A 54 7.25 -5.60 2.01
C ILE A 54 8.23 -6.31 1.09
N GLU A 55 9.00 -5.56 0.29
CA GLU A 55 10.06 -6.11 -0.56
C GLU A 55 11.05 -6.92 0.27
N LYS A 56 11.49 -6.39 1.41
CA LYS A 56 12.47 -7.09 2.27
C LYS A 56 11.89 -8.30 3.02
N VAL A 57 10.62 -8.25 3.41
CA VAL A 57 9.99 -9.25 4.28
C VAL A 57 9.33 -10.37 3.48
N PHE A 58 8.69 -10.03 2.37
CA PHE A 58 7.91 -10.95 1.55
C PHE A 58 8.54 -11.23 0.18
N ASP A 59 9.63 -10.55 -0.18
CA ASP A 59 10.26 -10.62 -1.51
C ASP A 59 9.30 -10.18 -2.64
N ILE A 60 8.35 -9.30 -2.32
CA ILE A 60 7.36 -8.76 -3.26
C ILE A 60 7.79 -7.36 -3.70
N ASN A 61 8.16 -7.22 -4.96
CA ASN A 61 8.46 -5.93 -5.55
C ASN A 61 7.16 -5.26 -6.07
N ILE A 62 6.70 -4.23 -5.34
CA ILE A 62 5.63 -3.35 -5.82
C ILE A 62 6.29 -2.29 -6.69
N GLU A 63 6.17 -2.40 -8.01
CA GLU A 63 6.71 -1.40 -8.94
C GLU A 63 5.74 -0.24 -9.14
N CYS A 64 6.23 0.88 -9.68
CA CYS A 64 5.41 2.02 -10.05
C CYS A 64 5.61 2.29 -11.53
N ASP A 65 4.60 2.00 -12.32
CA ASP A 65 4.62 2.28 -13.75
C ASP A 65 4.30 3.75 -14.00
N ARG A 66 5.37 4.55 -14.07
CA ARG A 66 5.30 5.98 -14.40
C ARG A 66 4.92 6.23 -15.85
N ARG A 67 5.06 5.25 -16.75
CA ARG A 67 4.75 5.41 -18.17
C ARG A 67 3.26 5.25 -18.44
N HIS A 68 2.56 4.47 -17.61
CA HIS A 68 1.13 4.22 -17.77
C HIS A 68 0.21 5.10 -16.92
N GLY A 69 0.72 6.07 -16.14
CA GLY A 69 -0.12 6.96 -15.32
C GLY A 69 0.08 6.83 -13.81
N TYR A 70 1.26 6.42 -13.35
CA TYR A 70 1.60 6.23 -11.92
C TYR A 70 0.82 5.10 -11.25
N TYR A 71 0.56 4.03 -12.00
CA TYR A 71 -0.07 2.82 -11.48
C TYR A 71 0.94 1.96 -10.71
N TYR A 72 0.45 1.28 -9.69
CA TYR A 72 1.15 0.29 -8.86
C TYR A 72 0.51 -1.09 -9.02
#